data_AF-A0A9D4FZG2-F1
#
_entry.id   AF-A0A9D4FZG2-F1
#
_cell.length_a   1.000
_cell.length_b   1.000
_cell.length_c   1.000
_cell.angle_alpha   90.00
_cell.angle_beta   90.00
_cell.angle_gamma   90.00
#
_symmetry.space_group_name_H-M   'P 1'
#
loop_
_entity.id
_entity.type
_entity.pdbx_description
1 polymer ?
#
loop_
_entity_poly.entity_id
_entity_poly.type
_entity_poly.pdbx_seq_one_letter_code
_entity_poly.pdbx_strand_id
1 'polypeptide(L)'
;MDGWMDGWMDGWMDGWMDGWMDGWMDGWMDGWMDGWMDGRMDGWMDGWMDGWMDGWMDGWMDGWMDGWMDGWMDGWMDGWMDGWMDGWMDGWMDGWMDGWMDGWMDGWMDGWIDG
;
A
#
# COMPACT_ATOMS: atom_id res chain seq x y z
N MET A 1 48.04 -52.66 43.48
CA MET A 1 47.93 -52.31 42.04
C MET A 1 46.51 -51.86 41.71
N ASP A 2 45.59 -51.98 42.66
CA ASP A 2 44.14 -51.93 42.43
C ASP A 2 43.60 -50.49 42.43
N GLY A 3 44.09 -49.63 43.33
CA GLY A 3 43.64 -48.22 43.40
C GLY A 3 44.01 -47.31 42.21
N TRP A 4 44.93 -47.73 41.33
CA TRP A 4 45.26 -46.98 40.11
C TRP A 4 44.32 -47.32 38.94
N MET A 5 43.84 -48.55 38.88
CA MET A 5 42.83 -48.96 37.89
C MET A 5 41.47 -48.39 38.26
N ASP A 6 41.11 -48.46 39.55
CA ASP A 6 39.83 -47.94 40.05
C ASP A 6 39.72 -46.43 39.85
N GLY A 7 40.74 -45.65 40.26
CA GLY A 7 40.72 -44.20 40.08
C GLY A 7 40.77 -43.72 38.62
N TRP A 8 41.31 -44.54 37.71
CA TRP A 8 41.30 -44.23 36.27
C TRP A 8 39.97 -44.56 35.61
N MET A 9 39.33 -45.68 35.99
CA MET A 9 37.98 -46.00 35.52
C MET A 9 36.95 -45.02 36.04
N ASP A 10 36.99 -44.66 37.33
CA ASP A 10 36.06 -43.71 37.94
C ASP A 10 36.21 -42.32 37.31
N GLY A 11 37.44 -41.79 37.22
CA GLY A 11 37.67 -40.47 36.63
C GLY A 11 37.34 -40.38 35.14
N TRP A 12 37.44 -41.49 34.40
CA TRP A 12 37.06 -41.55 32.99
C TRP A 12 35.55 -41.70 32.80
N MET A 13 34.88 -42.51 33.64
CA MET A 13 33.42 -42.63 33.63
C MET A 13 32.75 -41.32 34.03
N ASP A 14 33.18 -40.71 35.13
CA ASP A 14 32.60 -39.46 35.64
C ASP A 14 32.84 -38.32 34.65
N GLY A 15 34.08 -38.15 34.18
CA GLY A 15 34.40 -37.08 33.22
C GLY A 15 33.71 -37.25 31.86
N TRP A 16 33.48 -38.49 31.42
CA TRP A 16 32.78 -38.77 30.18
C TRP A 16 31.25 -38.66 30.32
N MET A 17 30.67 -39.17 31.42
CA MET A 17 29.24 -39.01 31.69
C MET A 17 28.89 -37.54 31.90
N ASP A 18 29.61 -36.83 32.77
CA ASP A 18 29.32 -35.42 33.05
C ASP A 18 29.54 -34.57 31.79
N GLY A 19 30.68 -34.72 31.11
CA GLY A 19 30.98 -33.93 29.91
C GLY A 19 30.05 -34.20 28.73
N TRP A 20 29.59 -35.44 28.56
CA TRP A 20 28.66 -35.79 27.50
C TRP A 20 27.22 -35.41 27.85
N MET A 21 26.81 -35.61 29.10
CA MET A 21 25.46 -35.31 29.56
C MET A 21 25.25 -33.80 29.63
N ASP A 22 26.18 -33.04 30.19
CA ASP A 22 26.11 -31.57 30.23
C ASP A 22 26.22 -30.99 28.81
N GLY A 23 27.20 -31.42 28.02
CA GLY A 23 27.40 -30.88 26.67
C GLY A 23 26.25 -31.20 25.70
N TRP A 24 25.63 -32.37 25.83
CA TRP A 24 24.48 -32.74 25.00
C TRP A 24 23.20 -32.07 25.49
N MET A 25 22.99 -32.01 26.80
CA MET A 25 21.79 -31.44 27.39
C MET A 25 21.76 -29.92 27.20
N ASP A 26 22.85 -29.22 27.49
CA ASP A 26 22.96 -27.77 27.27
C ASP A 26 22.91 -27.45 25.77
N GLY A 27 23.73 -28.12 24.95
CA GLY A 27 23.80 -27.82 23.51
C GLY A 27 22.50 -28.12 22.75
N TRP A 28 21.78 -29.17 23.14
CA TRP A 28 20.51 -29.51 22.51
C TRP A 28 19.37 -28.65 23.04
N MET A 29 19.34 -28.37 24.34
CA MET A 29 18.29 -27.56 24.95
C MET A 29 18.42 -26.11 24.51
N ASP A 30 19.61 -25.51 24.57
CA ASP A 30 19.84 -24.14 24.10
C ASP A 30 19.62 -24.04 22.58
N GLY A 31 20.22 -24.92 21.79
CA GLY A 31 20.11 -24.85 20.33
C GLY A 31 18.69 -25.09 19.80
N TRP A 32 17.93 -25.97 20.44
CA TRP A 32 16.53 -26.22 20.05
C TRP A 32 15.59 -25.14 20.56
N MET A 33 15.79 -24.68 21.80
CA MET A 33 14.92 -23.67 22.41
C MET A 33 15.13 -22.30 21.76
N ASP A 34 16.37 -21.86 21.56
CA ASP A 34 16.69 -20.62 20.87
C ASP A 34 16.28 -20.70 19.39
N GLY A 35 16.69 -21.75 18.67
CA GLY A 35 16.39 -21.88 17.25
C GLY A 35 14.90 -21.99 16.93
N TRP A 36 14.11 -22.63 17.82
CA TRP A 36 12.68 -22.79 17.62
C TRP A 36 11.87 -21.60 18.16
N MET A 37 12.26 -20.99 19.29
CA MET A 37 11.61 -19.76 19.76
C MET A 37 11.93 -18.61 18.83
N ASP A 38 13.20 -18.29 18.58
CA ASP A 38 13.59 -17.13 17.77
C ASP A 38 13.10 -17.29 16.35
N GLY A 39 13.38 -18.44 15.70
CA GLY A 39 13.00 -18.64 14.30
C GLY A 39 11.49 -18.61 14.05
N ARG A 40 10.68 -19.05 15.03
CA ARG A 40 9.22 -19.03 14.91
C ARG A 40 8.63 -17.70 15.33
N MET A 41 9.17 -17.07 16.37
CA MET A 41 8.67 -15.82 16.90
C MET A 41 9.04 -14.68 15.96
N ASP A 42 10.30 -14.59 15.52
CA ASP A 42 10.76 -13.60 14.55
C ASP A 42 10.09 -13.82 13.19
N GLY A 43 10.10 -15.05 12.66
CA GLY A 43 9.52 -15.31 11.34
C GLY A 43 8.00 -15.07 11.28
N TRP A 44 7.28 -15.26 12.39
CA TRP A 44 5.85 -14.97 12.44
C TRP A 44 5.57 -13.50 12.72
N MET A 45 6.37 -12.86 13.57
CA MET A 45 6.21 -11.45 13.90
C MET A 45 6.59 -10.56 12.72
N ASP A 46 7.75 -10.81 12.09
CA ASP A 46 8.20 -10.09 10.90
C ASP A 46 7.26 -10.35 9.72
N GLY A 47 6.97 -11.62 9.41
CA GLY A 47 6.12 -11.96 8.26
C GLY A 47 4.68 -11.46 8.38
N TRP A 48 4.12 -11.44 9.59
CA TRP A 48 2.77 -10.90 9.83
C TRP A 48 2.77 -9.38 9.87
N MET A 49 3.77 -8.77 10.52
CA MET A 49 3.85 -7.32 10.66
C MET A 49 4.16 -6.66 9.32
N ASP A 50 5.14 -7.16 8.56
CA ASP A 50 5.46 -6.65 7.22
C ASP A 50 4.30 -6.91 6.25
N GLY A 51 3.81 -8.15 6.16
CA GLY A 51 2.76 -8.49 5.19
C GLY A 51 1.43 -7.78 5.45
N TRP A 52 1.08 -7.54 6.71
CA TRP A 52 -0.14 -6.81 7.06
C TRP A 52 0.03 -5.30 6.94
N MET A 53 1.18 -4.77 7.37
CA MET A 53 1.46 -3.34 7.31
C MET A 53 1.65 -2.88 5.87
N ASP A 54 2.45 -3.58 5.06
CA ASP A 54 2.64 -3.27 3.64
C ASP A 54 1.34 -3.46 2.85
N GLY A 55 0.68 -4.61 3.02
CA GLY A 55 -0.55 -4.90 2.26
C GLY A 55 -1.72 -3.97 2.59
N TRP A 56 -1.84 -3.54 3.85
CA TRP A 56 -2.87 -2.59 4.26
C TRP A 56 -2.50 -1.15 3.88
N MET A 57 -1.24 -0.77 4.05
CA MET A 57 -0.78 0.59 3.76
C MET A 57 -0.76 0.83 2.26
N ASP A 58 -0.20 -0.07 1.45
CA ASP A 58 -0.20 0.06 -0.02
C ASP A 58 -1.62 -0.04 -0.57
N GLY A 59 -2.39 -1.07 -0.18
CA GLY A 59 -3.73 -1.29 -0.72
C GLY A 59 -4.73 -0.18 -0.37
N TRP A 60 -4.62 0.40 0.84
CA TRP A 60 -5.48 1.49 1.27
C TRP A 60 -4.99 2.83 0.73
N MET A 61 -3.69 3.09 0.75
CA MET A 61 -3.12 4.35 0.30
C MET A 61 -3.22 4.47 -1.23
N ASP A 62 -2.82 3.47 -2.00
CA ASP A 62 -2.94 3.49 -3.46
C ASP A 62 -4.40 3.47 -3.88
N GLY A 63 -5.21 2.56 -3.34
CA GLY A 63 -6.61 2.42 -3.74
C GLY A 63 -7.47 3.66 -3.40
N TRP A 64 -7.21 4.32 -2.27
CA TRP A 64 -7.92 5.53 -1.88
C TRP A 64 -7.36 6.76 -2.58
N MET A 65 -6.04 6.88 -2.71
CA MET A 65 -5.40 8.05 -3.29
C MET A 65 -5.60 8.09 -4.81
N ASP A 66 -5.42 6.97 -5.52
CA ASP A 66 -5.68 6.88 -6.96
C ASP A 66 -7.17 7.01 -7.26
N GLY A 67 -8.02 6.23 -6.57
CA GLY A 67 -9.47 6.25 -6.82
C GLY A 67 -10.11 7.61 -6.52
N TRP A 68 -9.61 8.34 -5.51
CA TRP A 68 -10.12 9.65 -5.15
C TRP A 68 -9.48 10.77 -5.99
N MET A 69 -8.16 10.74 -6.26
CA MET A 69 -7.54 11.73 -7.14
C MET A 69 -8.06 11.60 -8.57
N ASP A 70 -8.07 10.40 -9.15
CA ASP A 70 -8.49 10.20 -10.54
C ASP A 70 -9.99 10.50 -10.67
N GLY A 71 -10.82 9.93 -9.78
CA GLY A 71 -12.26 10.16 -9.83
C GLY A 71 -12.67 11.63 -9.60
N TRP A 72 -11.94 12.36 -8.76
CA TRP A 72 -12.22 13.77 -8.50
C TRP A 72 -11.60 14.70 -9.54
N MET A 73 -10.35 14.47 -9.97
CA MET A 73 -9.72 15.26 -11.04
C MET A 73 -10.45 15.05 -12.36
N ASP A 74 -10.66 13.81 -12.80
CA ASP A 74 -11.31 13.56 -14.09
C ASP A 74 -12.75 14.05 -14.05
N GLY A 75 -13.52 13.68 -13.01
CA GLY A 75 -14.92 14.09 -12.90
C GLY A 75 -15.14 15.60 -12.78
N TRP A 76 -14.25 16.31 -12.07
CA TRP A 76 -14.36 17.76 -11.92
C TRP A 76 -13.78 18.50 -13.12
N MET A 77 -12.65 18.05 -13.66
CA MET A 77 -11.97 18.72 -14.77
C MET A 77 -12.72 18.50 -16.08
N ASP A 78 -13.18 17.29 -16.37
CA ASP A 78 -14.01 17.01 -17.55
C ASP A 78 -15.39 17.67 -17.41
N GLY A 79 -16.06 17.50 -16.26
CA GLY A 79 -17.39 18.08 -16.04
C GLY A 79 -17.39 19.61 -16.07
N TRP A 80 -16.32 20.26 -15.60
CA TRP A 80 -16.19 21.70 -15.62
C TRP A 80 -15.69 22.23 -16.96
N MET A 81 -14.70 21.58 -17.60
CA MET A 81 -14.25 21.98 -18.94
C MET A 81 -15.36 21.79 -19.95
N ASP A 82 -15.98 20.62 -20.04
CA ASP A 82 -17.03 20.34 -21.01
C ASP A 82 -18.25 21.23 -20.73
N GLY A 83 -18.73 21.27 -19.49
CA GLY A 83 -19.89 22.07 -19.13
C GLY A 83 -19.70 23.59 -19.32
N TRP A 84 -18.50 24.12 -19.06
CA TRP A 84 -18.22 25.54 -19.25
C TRP A 84 -17.91 25.87 -20.71
N MET A 85 -17.16 25.02 -21.40
CA MET A 85 -16.75 25.25 -22.78
C MET A 85 -17.93 25.08 -23.73
N ASP A 86 -18.75 24.03 -23.56
CA ASP A 86 -19.98 23.82 -24.33
C ASP A 86 -21.02 24.90 -23.98
N GLY A 87 -21.27 25.14 -22.69
CA GLY A 87 -22.25 26.15 -22.27
C GLY A 87 -21.89 27.58 -22.68
N TRP A 88 -20.60 27.92 -22.71
CA TRP A 88 -20.13 29.24 -23.16
C TRP A 88 -20.03 29.33 -24.69
N MET A 89 -19.54 28.30 -25.38
CA MET A 89 -19.55 28.29 -26.85
C MET A 89 -20.98 28.35 -27.36
N ASP A 90 -21.85 27.42 -26.96
CA ASP A 90 -23.22 27.36 -27.46
C ASP A 90 -23.99 28.63 -27.08
N GLY A 91 -23.93 29.05 -25.81
CA GLY A 91 -24.64 30.25 -25.35
C GLY A 91 -24.15 31.55 -26.01
N TRP A 92 -22.87 31.67 -26.32
CA TRP A 92 -22.32 32.85 -27.00
C TRP A 92 -22.52 32.80 -28.50
N MET A 93 -22.33 31.64 -29.15
CA MET A 93 -22.54 31.48 -30.58
C MET A 93 -24.01 31.66 -30.93
N ASP A 94 -24.92 30.99 -30.21
CA ASP A 94 -26.37 31.07 -30.44
C ASP A 94 -26.87 32.47 -30.08
N GLY A 95 -26.52 32.98 -28.90
CA GLY A 95 -26.98 34.30 -28.47
C GLY A 95 -26.47 35.45 -29.35
N TRP A 96 -25.25 35.34 -29.90
CA TRP A 96 -24.70 36.35 -30.81
C TRP A 96 -25.21 36.18 -32.24
N MET A 97 -25.31 34.96 -32.77
CA MET A 97 -25.87 34.73 -34.10
C MET A 97 -27.34 35.11 -34.14
N ASP A 98 -28.15 34.65 -33.18
CA ASP A 98 -29.58 34.94 -33.13
C ASP A 98 -29.82 36.42 -32.87
N GLY A 99 -29.16 37.00 -31.85
CA GLY A 99 -29.35 38.42 -31.52
C GLY A 99 -28.87 39.37 -32.61
N TRP A 100 -27.82 39.01 -33.36
CA TRP A 100 -27.32 39.83 -34.46
C TRP A 100 -28.13 39.62 -35.75
N MET A 101 -28.52 38.38 -36.09
CA MET A 101 -29.39 38.13 -37.25
C MET A 101 -30.76 38.75 -37.04
N ASP A 102 -31.39 38.55 -35.88
CA ASP A 102 -32.72 39.08 -35.57
C ASP A 102 -32.68 40.61 -35.49
N GLY A 103 -31.74 41.17 -34.73
CA GLY A 103 -31.62 42.63 -34.59
C GLY A 103 -31.26 43.34 -35.90
N TRP A 104 -30.48 42.70 -36.77
CA TRP A 104 -30.16 43.27 -38.09
C TRP A 104 -31.32 43.09 -39.07
N MET A 105 -32.00 41.93 -39.11
CA MET A 105 -33.17 41.73 -39.96
C MET A 105 -34.31 42.66 -39.57
N ASP A 106 -34.63 42.78 -38.28
CA ASP A 106 -35.71 43.61 -37.77
C ASP A 106 -35.40 45.10 -38.03
N GLY A 107 -34.20 45.56 -37.68
CA GLY A 107 -33.80 46.96 -37.90
C GLY A 107 -33.72 47.35 -39.38
N TRP A 108 -33.39 46.41 -40.27
CA TRP A 108 -33.37 46.65 -41.70
C TRP A 108 -34.78 46.59 -42.32
N MET A 109 -35.64 45.66 -41.89
CA MET A 109 -37.03 45.64 -42.35
C MET A 109 -37.81 46.88 -41.91
N ASP A 110 -37.68 47.29 -40.64
CA ASP A 110 -38.37 48.47 -40.11
C ASP A 110 -37.89 49.76 -40.80
N GLY A 111 -36.58 49.91 -41.02
CA GLY A 111 -36.02 51.07 -41.72
C GLY A 111 -36.37 51.16 -43.21
N TRP A 112 -36.74 50.05 -43.84
CA TRP A 112 -37.18 50.01 -45.25
C TRP A 112 -38.69 50.20 -45.42
N ILE A 113 -39.49 49.82 -44.41
CA ILE A 113 -40.95 49.96 -44.43
C ILE A 113 -41.38 51.37 -44.01
N ASP A 114 -40.64 52.00 -43.09
CA ASP A 114 -40.93 53.36 -42.62
C ASP A 114 -40.21 54.48 -43.42
N GLY A 115 -39.48 54.12 -44.49
CA GLY A 115 -38.73 55.02 -45.38
C GLY A 115 -39.45 55.41 -46.67
#